data_AF-A0A7V9V7K3-F1
#
_entry.id   AF-A0A7V9V7K3-F1
#
_cell.length_a   1.000
_cell.length_b   1.000
_cell.length_c   1.000
_cell.angle_alpha   90.00
_cell.angle_beta   90.00
_cell.angle_gamma   90.00
#
_symmetry.space_group_name_H-M   'P 1'
#
loop_
_entity.id
_entity.type
_entity.pdbx_description
1 polymer ?
#
loop_
_entity_poly.entity_id
_entity_poly.type
_entity_poly.pdbx_seq_one_letter_code
_entity_poly.pdbx_strand_id
1 'polypeptide(L)'
;MIMGAAAAVVAAAAMAVGALTLVPRLADGPPRPRPQTCPPVTSAMQADLDGDGCPSAVTVSGNVLETEGERYQLGQRGDRVLIGDWDCDGRDTPALYRAGGEVFLFDAWAEEGEALPAASRGEQLADGQPEVRHGEDGCDHLIVR
;
A
#
# COMPACT_ATOMS: atom_id res chain seq x y z
N MET A 1 24.43 -18.32 3.48
CA MET A 1 23.56 -18.46 2.30
C MET A 1 22.70 -17.22 2.27
N ILE A 2 23.01 -16.29 1.36
CA ILE A 2 22.27 -15.04 1.19
C ILE A 2 21.06 -15.37 0.31
N MET A 3 19.89 -15.49 0.93
CA MET A 3 18.62 -15.54 0.18
C MET A 3 18.48 -14.19 -0.52
N GLY A 4 18.42 -14.23 -1.85
CA GLY A 4 18.19 -13.06 -2.66
C GLY A 4 16.80 -12.51 -2.34
N ALA A 5 16.73 -11.23 -1.98
CA ALA A 5 15.46 -10.55 -1.84
C ALA A 5 14.77 -10.52 -3.20
N ALA A 6 13.65 -11.21 -3.31
CA ALA A 6 12.74 -11.12 -4.44
C ALA A 6 12.19 -9.69 -4.54
N ALA A 7 12.05 -9.18 -5.77
CA ALA A 7 11.49 -7.86 -6.02
C ALA A 7 10.16 -7.99 -6.78
N ALA A 8 9.06 -7.62 -6.15
CA ALA A 8 7.74 -7.50 -6.76
C ALA A 8 7.52 -6.07 -7.31
N VAL A 9 6.57 -5.88 -8.23
CA VAL A 9 6.34 -4.58 -8.91
C VAL A 9 4.89 -4.13 -8.70
N VAL A 10 4.70 -2.91 -8.22
CA VAL A 10 3.41 -2.25 -8.05
C VAL A 10 3.38 -1.06 -9.02
N ALA A 11 2.73 -1.21 -10.17
CA ALA A 11 2.83 -0.25 -11.27
C ALA A 11 1.59 0.65 -11.38
N ALA A 12 1.80 1.95 -11.56
CA ALA A 12 0.75 2.90 -11.93
C ALA A 12 0.58 2.91 -13.45
N ALA A 13 -0.35 2.10 -13.98
CA ALA A 13 -0.71 2.11 -15.40
C ALA A 13 -2.16 2.62 -15.58
N ALA A 14 -2.34 3.61 -16.45
CA ALA A 14 -3.66 4.07 -16.88
C ALA A 14 -4.23 3.16 -17.98
N MET A 15 -5.39 2.57 -17.69
CA MET A 15 -6.39 1.85 -18.50
C MET A 15 -5.94 0.84 -19.58
N ALA A 16 -6.39 -0.42 -19.40
CA ALA A 16 -6.98 -1.22 -20.47
C ALA A 16 -8.00 -2.22 -19.88
N VAL A 17 -9.25 -2.17 -20.38
CA VAL A 17 -10.33 -3.11 -20.04
C VAL A 17 -10.03 -4.45 -20.73
N GLY A 18 -9.41 -5.37 -20.00
CA GLY A 18 -9.26 -6.78 -20.38
C GLY A 18 -10.09 -7.65 -19.45
N ALA A 19 -10.82 -8.64 -20.00
CA ALA A 19 -11.72 -9.50 -19.25
C ALA A 19 -10.97 -10.23 -18.11
N LEU A 20 -11.18 -9.78 -16.87
CA LEU A 20 -10.66 -10.40 -15.65
C LEU A 20 -11.36 -11.74 -15.44
N THR A 21 -10.59 -12.83 -15.37
CA THR A 21 -11.00 -13.98 -14.57
C THR A 21 -11.00 -13.53 -13.11
N LEU A 22 -12.20 -13.37 -12.53
CA LEU A 22 -12.36 -13.15 -11.10
C LEU A 22 -11.80 -14.39 -10.38
N VAL A 23 -10.54 -14.34 -9.95
CA VAL A 23 -10.09 -15.24 -8.90
C VAL A 23 -10.83 -14.75 -7.65
N PRO A 24 -11.71 -15.54 -7.03
CA PRO A 24 -12.31 -15.12 -5.77
C PRO A 24 -11.16 -14.95 -4.79
N ARG A 25 -10.90 -13.69 -4.38
CA ARG A 25 -10.06 -13.42 -3.21
C ARG A 25 -10.59 -14.31 -2.10
N LEU A 26 -9.73 -15.10 -1.46
CA LEU A 26 -10.12 -15.72 -0.21
C LEU A 26 -10.65 -14.58 0.65
N ALA A 27 -11.92 -14.67 1.03
CA ALA A 27 -12.48 -13.72 1.99
C ALA A 27 -11.54 -13.72 3.18
N ASP A 28 -10.91 -12.58 3.45
CA ASP A 28 -10.08 -12.43 4.63
C ASP A 28 -10.95 -12.79 5.84
N GLY A 29 -10.35 -13.48 6.81
CA GLY A 29 -11.06 -13.86 8.02
C GLY A 29 -11.63 -12.63 8.73
N PRO A 30 -12.53 -12.80 9.72
CA PRO A 30 -12.99 -11.66 10.51
C PRO A 30 -11.78 -10.85 11.03
N PRO A 31 -11.87 -9.51 11.08
CA PRO A 31 -10.78 -8.65 11.51
C PRO A 31 -10.23 -9.14 12.85
N ARG A 32 -8.90 -9.33 12.92
CA ARG A 32 -8.29 -9.86 14.14
C ARG A 32 -8.39 -8.81 15.25
N PRO A 33 -8.62 -9.22 16.52
CA PRO A 33 -8.54 -8.30 17.64
C PRO A 33 -7.14 -7.72 17.72
N ARG A 34 -7.01 -6.39 17.88
CA ARG A 34 -5.72 -5.71 18.05
C ARG A 34 -4.90 -6.39 19.16
N PRO A 35 -3.64 -6.80 18.91
CA PRO A 35 -2.79 -7.41 19.89
C PRO A 35 -2.57 -6.47 21.09
N GLN A 36 -2.51 -7.02 22.29
CA GLN A 36 -2.37 -6.21 23.51
C GLN A 36 -0.98 -5.54 23.61
N THR A 37 0.03 -6.08 22.91
CA THR A 37 1.38 -5.52 22.84
C THR A 37 2.01 -5.85 21.50
N CYS A 38 2.32 -4.83 20.71
CA CYS A 38 3.08 -4.98 19.48
C CYS A 38 4.59 -4.93 19.75
N PRO A 39 5.42 -5.68 18.99
CA PRO A 39 6.85 -5.49 19.01
C PRO A 39 7.21 -4.03 18.67
N PRO A 40 8.21 -3.43 19.32
CA PRO A 40 8.64 -2.08 18.98
C PRO A 40 9.32 -2.07 17.62
N VAL A 41 8.85 -1.21 16.72
CA VAL A 41 9.51 -0.90 15.44
C VAL A 41 10.16 0.48 15.53
N THR A 42 11.32 0.64 14.89
CA THR A 42 12.16 1.86 15.00
C THR A 42 12.22 2.68 13.70
N SER A 43 11.49 2.26 12.68
CA SER A 43 11.48 2.92 11.37
C SER A 43 10.60 4.17 11.36
N ALA A 44 10.97 5.14 10.52
CA ALA A 44 10.22 6.39 10.37
C ALA A 44 8.85 6.18 9.71
N MET A 45 8.69 5.13 8.89
CA MET A 45 7.42 4.70 8.32
C MET A 45 7.05 3.32 8.89
N GLN A 46 5.79 3.19 9.31
CA GLN A 46 5.24 2.07 10.05
C GLN A 46 3.79 1.83 9.59
N ALA A 47 3.41 0.58 9.38
CA ALA A 47 2.11 0.19 8.83
C ALA A 47 1.76 -1.28 9.14
N ASP A 48 0.48 -1.61 9.29
CA ASP A 48 -0.04 -2.97 9.54
C ASP A 48 -0.22 -3.74 8.22
N LEU A 49 0.89 -4.21 7.67
CA LEU A 49 0.91 -4.77 6.31
C LEU A 49 0.25 -6.16 6.20
N ASP A 50 0.22 -6.91 7.30
CA ASP A 50 -0.31 -8.27 7.34
C ASP A 50 -1.67 -8.38 8.06
N GLY A 51 -2.22 -7.25 8.52
CA GLY A 51 -3.54 -7.13 9.14
C GLY A 51 -3.62 -7.79 10.51
N ASP A 52 -2.49 -7.88 11.21
CA ASP A 52 -2.42 -8.46 12.54
C ASP A 52 -2.66 -7.43 13.66
N GLY A 53 -2.78 -6.14 13.31
CA GLY A 53 -2.98 -5.02 14.23
C GLY A 53 -1.68 -4.40 14.74
N CYS A 54 -0.51 -4.89 14.30
CA CYS A 54 0.79 -4.41 14.69
C CYS A 54 1.57 -3.79 13.52
N PRO A 55 2.30 -2.69 13.77
CA PRO A 55 3.06 -2.05 12.72
C PRO A 55 4.32 -2.85 12.34
N SER A 56 4.51 -3.04 11.05
CA SER A 56 5.76 -3.45 10.43
C SER A 56 6.62 -2.25 10.05
N ALA A 57 7.93 -2.47 10.04
CA ALA A 57 8.91 -1.45 9.68
C ALA A 57 9.00 -1.30 8.16
N VAL A 58 8.76 -0.07 7.67
CA VAL A 58 8.85 0.23 6.23
C VAL A 58 10.01 1.19 5.96
N THR A 59 10.79 0.87 4.93
CA THR A 59 11.80 1.78 4.37
C THR A 59 11.52 2.06 2.91
N VAL A 60 11.52 3.33 2.52
CA VAL A 60 11.34 3.75 1.12
C VAL A 60 12.61 4.41 0.61
N SER A 61 13.21 3.84 -0.43
CA SER A 61 14.40 4.34 -1.11
C SER A 61 14.08 4.69 -2.56
N GLY A 62 13.79 5.97 -2.82
CA GLY A 62 13.33 6.43 -4.13
C GLY A 62 11.91 5.92 -4.39
N ASN A 63 11.78 4.94 -5.29
CA ASN A 63 10.51 4.31 -5.61
C ASN A 63 10.49 2.81 -5.22
N VAL A 64 11.45 2.38 -4.40
CA VAL A 64 11.51 1.02 -3.88
C VAL A 64 11.11 1.04 -2.42
N LEU A 65 10.10 0.27 -2.06
CA LEU A 65 9.71 -0.02 -0.69
C LEU A 65 10.34 -1.34 -0.26
N GLU A 66 10.93 -1.35 0.93
CA GLU A 66 11.51 -2.54 1.55
C GLU A 66 10.88 -2.73 2.93
N THR A 67 10.38 -3.94 3.18
CA THR A 67 9.72 -4.34 4.42
C THR A 67 9.94 -5.82 4.63
N GLU A 68 10.25 -6.25 5.85
CA GLU A 68 10.39 -7.67 6.22
C GLU A 68 11.29 -8.55 5.30
N GLY A 69 12.24 -7.91 4.59
CA GLY A 69 13.12 -8.60 3.62
C GLY A 69 12.57 -8.69 2.20
N GLU A 70 11.34 -8.24 1.98
CA GLU A 70 10.69 -8.10 0.69
C GLU A 70 10.93 -6.72 0.09
N ARG A 71 10.84 -6.64 -1.24
CA ARG A 71 11.09 -5.41 -1.99
C ARG A 71 10.00 -5.20 -3.03
N TYR A 72 9.46 -4.00 -3.07
CA TYR A 72 8.40 -3.60 -3.97
C TYR A 72 8.84 -2.37 -4.77
N GLN A 73 8.85 -2.47 -6.10
CA GLN A 73 9.02 -1.29 -6.96
C GLN A 73 7.67 -0.62 -7.14
N LEU A 74 7.51 0.59 -6.62
CA LEU A 74 6.28 1.34 -6.67
C LEU A 74 6.36 2.42 -7.76
N GLY A 75 5.34 2.55 -8.60
CA GLY A 75 5.12 3.73 -9.44
C GLY A 75 6.34 4.26 -10.18
N GLN A 76 6.45 5.59 -10.22
CA GLN A 76 7.57 6.32 -10.82
C GLN A 76 8.42 6.98 -9.74
N ARG A 77 9.69 7.28 -10.09
CA ARG A 77 10.53 8.13 -9.23
C ARG A 77 9.90 9.51 -9.07
N GLY A 78 9.77 9.95 -7.82
CA GLY A 78 9.18 11.25 -7.48
C GLY A 78 7.71 11.15 -7.04
N ASP A 79 7.06 10.01 -7.26
CA ASP A 79 5.78 9.73 -6.64
C ASP A 79 6.00 9.61 -5.12
N ARG A 80 5.07 10.18 -4.35
CA ARG A 80 5.08 10.07 -2.89
C ARG A 80 4.34 8.81 -2.49
N VAL A 81 5.04 7.94 -1.76
CA VAL A 81 4.48 6.70 -1.20
C VAL A 81 3.73 7.03 0.09
N LEU A 82 2.49 6.59 0.15
CA LEU A 82 1.63 6.57 1.34
C LEU A 82 1.22 5.13 1.60
N ILE A 83 0.83 4.82 2.83
CA ILE A 83 0.41 3.49 3.24
C ILE A 83 -0.79 3.65 4.17
N GLY A 84 -1.80 2.80 4.01
CA GLY A 84 -3.02 2.80 4.81
C GLY A 84 -4.04 1.78 4.34
N ASP A 85 -5.10 1.60 5.11
CA ASP A 85 -6.22 0.70 4.82
C ASP A 85 -7.27 1.38 3.92
N TRP A 86 -7.10 1.30 2.60
CA TRP A 86 -7.95 2.05 1.66
C TRP A 86 -9.31 1.40 1.38
N ASP A 87 -9.43 0.09 1.58
CA ASP A 87 -10.62 -0.71 1.30
C ASP A 87 -11.28 -1.33 2.54
N CYS A 88 -10.80 -0.93 3.73
CA CYS A 88 -11.35 -1.24 5.04
C CYS A 88 -11.24 -2.72 5.41
N ASP A 89 -10.23 -3.41 4.89
CA ASP A 89 -10.00 -4.84 5.14
C ASP A 89 -9.12 -5.10 6.38
N GLY A 90 -8.59 -4.04 6.98
CA GLY A 90 -7.69 -4.08 8.13
C GLY A 90 -6.22 -4.29 7.77
N ARG A 91 -5.86 -4.30 6.48
CA ARG A 91 -4.48 -4.37 5.99
C ARG A 91 -4.07 -3.06 5.34
N ASP A 92 -2.89 -2.61 5.71
CA ASP A 92 -2.29 -1.45 5.10
C ASP A 92 -1.68 -1.80 3.73
N THR A 93 -2.08 -1.06 2.71
CA THR A 93 -1.65 -1.22 1.32
C THR A 93 -1.09 0.09 0.77
N PRO A 94 -0.25 0.06 -0.30
CA PRO A 94 0.39 1.27 -0.77
C PRO A 94 -0.58 2.19 -1.51
N ALA A 95 -0.28 3.49 -1.48
CA ALA A 95 -0.86 4.51 -2.34
C ALA A 95 0.24 5.42 -2.89
N LEU A 96 0.01 5.96 -4.08
CA LEU A 96 0.94 6.86 -4.76
C LEU A 96 0.27 8.19 -5.04
N TYR A 97 0.90 9.27 -4.57
CA TYR A 97 0.52 10.63 -4.93
C TYR A 97 1.56 11.21 -5.88
N ARG A 98 1.13 11.61 -7.08
CA ARG A 98 1.96 12.25 -8.08
C ARG A 98 1.78 13.76 -8.05
N ALA A 99 2.89 14.48 -8.27
CA ALA A 99 2.86 15.92 -8.46
C ALA A 99 1.86 16.30 -9.57
N GLY A 100 0.88 17.15 -9.26
CA GLY A 100 -0.28 17.42 -10.13
C GLY A 100 -1.61 16.85 -9.61
N GLY A 101 -1.59 16.20 -8.44
CA GLY A 101 -2.80 15.81 -7.71
C GLY A 101 -3.34 14.41 -8.04
N GLU A 102 -2.65 13.64 -8.88
CA GLU A 102 -3.09 12.28 -9.21
C GLU A 102 -2.82 11.32 -8.06
N VAL A 103 -3.81 10.49 -7.73
CA VAL A 103 -3.74 9.47 -6.68
C VAL A 103 -3.96 8.09 -7.28
N PHE A 104 -3.13 7.13 -6.89
CA PHE A 104 -3.25 5.72 -7.23
C PHE A 104 -3.33 4.92 -5.93
N LEU A 105 -4.46 4.26 -5.68
CA LEU A 105 -4.64 3.37 -4.54
C LEU A 105 -4.46 1.92 -5.00
N PHE A 106 -3.91 1.08 -4.12
CA PHE A 106 -3.79 -0.35 -4.35
C PHE A 106 -4.51 -1.05 -3.21
N ASP A 107 -5.30 -2.07 -3.52
CA ASP A 107 -6.02 -2.89 -2.55
C ASP A 107 -5.25 -4.18 -2.20
N ALA A 108 -4.01 -4.30 -2.67
CA ALA A 108 -3.16 -5.47 -2.47
C ALA A 108 -1.68 -5.17 -2.72
N TRP A 109 -0.84 -6.05 -2.20
CA TRP A 109 0.60 -6.13 -2.49
C TRP A 109 0.86 -7.03 -3.70
N ALA A 110 1.85 -6.66 -4.50
CA ALA A 110 2.17 -7.42 -5.70
C ALA A 110 2.85 -8.74 -5.38
N GLU A 111 2.43 -9.80 -6.06
CA GLU A 111 3.12 -11.08 -6.03
C GLU A 111 4.44 -11.01 -6.80
N GLU A 112 5.39 -11.90 -6.48
CA GLU A 112 6.70 -11.91 -7.14
C GLU A 112 6.56 -12.04 -8.66
N GLY A 113 7.14 -11.08 -9.38
CA GLY A 113 7.15 -11.07 -10.85
C GLY A 113 5.84 -10.62 -11.51
N GLU A 114 4.78 -10.33 -10.74
CA GLU A 114 3.52 -9.83 -11.26
C GLU A 114 3.34 -8.35 -10.93
N ALA A 115 2.95 -7.57 -11.93
CA ALA A 115 2.63 -6.16 -11.72
C ALA A 115 1.17 -6.02 -11.33
N LEU A 116 0.89 -5.48 -10.14
CA LEU A 116 -0.49 -5.09 -9.82
C LEU A 116 -0.87 -3.80 -10.53
N PRO A 117 -1.96 -3.80 -11.32
CA PRO A 117 -2.55 -2.56 -11.76
C PRO A 117 -3.17 -1.86 -10.55
N ALA A 118 -2.87 -0.58 -10.38
CA ALA A 118 -3.55 0.23 -9.36
C ALA A 118 -5.07 0.16 -9.55
N ALA A 119 -5.82 -0.06 -8.46
CA ALA A 119 -7.22 0.28 -8.42
C ALA A 119 -7.32 1.81 -8.39
N SER A 120 -7.29 2.43 -9.57
CA SER A 120 -7.38 3.88 -9.68
C SER A 120 -8.77 4.34 -9.25
N ARG A 121 -8.98 4.64 -7.97
CA ARG A 121 -9.77 5.82 -7.62
C ARG A 121 -8.90 7.02 -7.99
N GLY A 122 -8.90 7.34 -9.28
CA GLY A 122 -8.27 8.54 -9.83
C GLY A 122 -9.08 9.75 -9.40
N GLU A 123 -9.10 10.03 -8.11
CA GLU A 123 -9.62 11.28 -7.59
C GLU A 123 -8.46 12.27 -7.70
N GLN A 124 -8.64 13.31 -8.51
CA GLN A 124 -7.66 14.39 -8.58
C GLN A 124 -7.82 15.22 -7.33
N LEU A 125 -6.85 15.11 -6.42
CA LEU A 125 -6.78 15.95 -5.25
C LEU A 125 -6.08 17.26 -5.60
N ALA A 126 -6.29 18.30 -4.79
CA ALA A 126 -5.55 19.54 -4.96
C ALA A 126 -4.02 19.29 -4.87
N ASP A 127 -3.23 20.21 -5.44
CA ASP A 127 -1.80 20.22 -5.18
C ASP A 127 -1.56 20.53 -3.69
N GLY A 128 -0.65 19.79 -3.06
CA GLY A 128 -0.29 20.01 -1.66
C GLY A 128 0.45 18.83 -1.04
N GLN A 129 0.50 18.82 0.29
CA GLN A 129 1.09 17.74 1.07
C GLN A 129 0.01 16.68 1.36
N PRO A 130 0.02 15.50 0.73
CA PRO A 130 -0.82 14.39 1.16
C PRO A 130 -0.45 13.90 2.56
N GLU A 131 -1.51 13.63 3.34
CA GLU A 131 -1.51 13.05 4.67
C GLU A 131 -2.53 11.90 4.72
N VAL A 132 -2.22 10.84 5.45
CA VAL A 132 -3.14 9.73 5.72
C VAL A 132 -3.90 10.04 7.01
N ARG A 133 -5.22 9.84 6.99
CA ARG A 133 -6.07 10.02 8.16
C ARG A 133 -6.92 8.79 8.38
N HIS A 134 -6.80 8.22 9.58
CA HIS A 134 -7.61 7.10 10.03
C HIS A 134 -9.05 7.53 10.29
N GLY A 135 -9.99 6.83 9.67
CA GLY A 135 -11.43 6.97 9.83
C GLY A 135 -11.95 6.19 11.03
N GLU A 136 -13.10 6.60 11.55
CA GLU A 136 -13.78 5.88 12.64
C GLU A 136 -14.46 4.58 12.14
N ASP A 137 -14.66 4.48 10.83
CA ASP A 137 -15.15 3.29 10.13
C ASP A 137 -14.06 2.21 9.93
N GLY A 138 -12.83 2.50 10.35
CA GLY A 138 -11.68 1.60 10.23
C GLY A 138 -10.86 1.81 8.96
N CYS A 139 -11.41 2.55 7.98
CA CYS A 139 -10.73 2.85 6.72
C CYS A 139 -9.81 4.05 6.88
N ASP A 140 -8.77 4.12 6.05
CA ASP A 140 -7.93 5.28 5.90
C ASP A 140 -8.37 6.15 4.71
N HIS A 141 -8.18 7.46 4.89
CA HIS A 141 -8.49 8.45 3.88
C HIS A 141 -7.30 9.33 3.58
N LEU A 142 -7.07 9.55 2.29
CA LEU A 142 -6.08 10.51 1.82
C LEU A 142 -6.67 11.93 1.90
N ILE A 143 -5.95 12.83 2.55
CA ILE A 143 -6.24 14.27 2.53
C ILE A 143 -5.04 15.03 1.98
N VAL A 144 -5.30 16.18 1.36
CA VAL A 144 -4.23 17.08 0.91
C VAL A 144 -4.41 18.45 1.55
N ARG A 145 -3.30 19.05 2.01
CA ARG A 145 -3.25 20.37 2.64
C ARG A 145 -2.19 21.27 2.00
#